data_AF-A0A963R5T3-F1
#
_entry.id   AF-A0A963R5T3-F1
#
_cell.length_a   1.000
_cell.length_b   1.000
_cell.length_c   1.000
_cell.angle_alpha   90.00
_cell.angle_beta   90.00
_cell.angle_gamma   90.00
#
_symmetry.space_group_name_H-M   'P 1'
#
loop_
_entity.id
_entity.type
_entity.pdbx_description
1 polymer ?
#
loop_
_entity_poly.entity_id
_entity_poly.type
_entity_poly.pdbx_seq_one_letter_code
_entity_poly.pdbx_strand_id
1 'polypeptide(L)'
;MTGQSPPSGEAPELPESFAVNAVQMVRTVTQVNLQLSQMADQKASILMGATFVVFTISVGQASRGEFPVALSILALSAFLSAFCAVAAIMPSIRPPARQPDNENLLFFGVFTQLEEEEFIERAMRRIETEQGMFRLMFRDIYQNGQVLQRKKYRYLGLAYRIFMLGLTVTLITFLIESRELLTG
;
A
#
# COMPACT_ATOMS: atom_id res chain seq x y z
N MET A 1 -37.25 -24.08 31.47
CA MET A 1 -36.09 -23.17 31.34
C MET A 1 -35.82 -22.98 29.86
N THR A 2 -36.55 -22.05 29.25
CA THR A 2 -36.52 -21.76 27.82
C THR A 2 -35.33 -20.85 27.53
N GLY A 3 -34.35 -21.37 26.79
CA GLY A 3 -33.25 -20.57 26.25
C GLY A 3 -33.79 -19.56 25.25
N GLN A 4 -33.63 -18.29 25.56
CA GLN A 4 -33.96 -17.19 24.67
C GLN A 4 -32.71 -16.93 23.81
N SER A 5 -32.81 -17.23 22.52
CA SER A 5 -31.82 -16.81 21.53
C SER A 5 -31.72 -15.28 21.53
N PRO A 6 -30.51 -14.69 21.39
CA PRO A 6 -30.37 -13.24 21.36
C PRO A 6 -31.08 -12.67 20.12
N PRO A 7 -31.80 -11.54 20.23
CA PRO A 7 -32.42 -10.91 19.08
C PRO A 7 -31.37 -10.47 18.07
N SER A 8 -31.67 -10.76 16.81
CA SER A 8 -30.90 -10.44 15.63
C SER A 8 -30.68 -8.94 15.46
N GLY A 9 -29.43 -8.50 15.46
CA GLY A 9 -28.94 -7.49 14.51
C GLY A 9 -29.19 -6.01 14.79
N GLU A 10 -29.54 -5.59 16.00
CA GLU A 10 -29.50 -4.16 16.33
C GLU A 10 -28.05 -3.73 16.55
N ALA A 11 -27.52 -2.98 15.57
CA ALA A 11 -26.30 -2.21 15.76
C ALA A 11 -26.51 -1.31 16.99
N PRO A 12 -25.56 -1.25 17.93
CA PRO A 12 -25.72 -0.49 19.16
C PRO A 12 -26.12 0.95 18.84
N GLU A 13 -27.15 1.46 19.53
CA GLU A 13 -27.59 2.86 19.41
C GLU A 13 -26.39 3.77 19.65
N LEU A 14 -26.03 4.53 18.62
CA LEU A 14 -24.88 5.41 18.66
C LEU A 14 -25.22 6.64 19.52
N PRO A 15 -24.28 7.13 20.35
CA PRO A 15 -24.56 8.23 21.27
C PRO A 15 -24.99 9.51 20.53
N GLU A 16 -25.94 10.25 21.10
CA GLU A 16 -26.45 11.52 20.54
C GLU A 16 -25.39 12.62 20.46
N SER A 17 -24.30 12.51 21.23
CA SER A 17 -23.20 13.46 21.25
C SER A 17 -21.86 12.75 21.20
N PHE A 18 -20.99 13.18 20.28
CA PHE A 18 -19.62 12.68 20.17
C PHE A 18 -18.69 13.33 21.20
N ALA A 19 -17.57 12.66 21.48
CA ALA A 19 -16.55 13.23 22.36
C ALA A 19 -16.07 14.60 21.83
N VAL A 20 -15.82 15.55 22.73
CA VAL A 20 -15.42 16.94 22.41
C VAL A 20 -14.23 16.99 21.43
N ASN A 21 -13.30 16.04 21.54
CA ASN A 21 -12.10 15.96 20.71
C ASN A 21 -12.22 15.01 19.50
N ALA A 22 -13.43 14.54 19.16
CA ALA A 22 -13.65 13.55 18.09
C ALA A 22 -13.17 14.08 16.73
N VAL A 23 -13.51 15.33 16.38
CA VAL A 23 -13.06 15.97 15.14
C VAL A 23 -11.52 16.02 15.06
N GLN A 24 -10.85 16.35 16.16
CA GLN A 24 -9.40 16.40 16.23
C GLN A 24 -8.77 15.00 16.06
N MET A 25 -9.37 13.97 16.65
CA MET A 25 -8.92 12.58 16.46
C MET A 25 -9.04 12.17 14.99
N VAL A 26 -10.20 12.40 14.36
CA VAL A 26 -10.42 12.03 12.95
C VAL A 26 -9.47 12.79 12.03
N ARG A 27 -9.29 14.10 12.25
CA ARG A 27 -8.28 14.91 11.53
C ARG A 27 -6.88 14.31 11.65
N THR A 28 -6.48 13.96 12.87
CA THR A 28 -5.16 13.36 13.15
C THR A 28 -5.00 12.03 12.44
N VAL A 29 -6.01 11.15 12.47
CA VAL A 29 -5.96 9.85 11.79
C VAL A 29 -5.88 10.01 10.27
N THR A 30 -6.64 10.94 9.68
CA THR A 30 -6.54 11.24 8.25
C THR A 30 -5.13 11.72 7.87
N GLN A 31 -4.54 12.61 8.68
CA GLN A 31 -3.15 13.06 8.48
C GLN A 31 -2.15 11.90 8.59
N VAL A 32 -2.28 11.04 9.60
CA VAL A 32 -1.44 9.84 9.75
C VAL A 32 -1.59 8.91 8.55
N ASN A 33 -2.80 8.74 8.00
CA ASN A 33 -3.02 7.91 6.81
C ASN A 33 -2.27 8.46 5.58
N LEU A 34 -2.35 9.78 5.36
CA LEU A 34 -1.59 10.46 4.31
C LEU A 34 -0.08 10.30 4.52
N GLN A 35 0.40 10.45 5.76
CA GLN A 35 1.80 10.24 6.10
C GLN A 35 2.26 8.80 5.84
N LEU A 36 1.47 7.78 6.22
CA LEU A 36 1.79 6.37 5.93
C LEU A 36 1.88 6.11 4.43
N SER A 37 1.01 6.73 3.63
CA SER A 37 1.06 6.68 2.18
C SER A 37 2.36 7.28 1.61
N GLN A 38 2.74 8.47 2.09
CA GLN A 38 3.99 9.13 1.69
C GLN A 38 5.24 8.35 2.14
N MET A 39 5.23 7.78 3.35
CA MET A 39 6.32 6.95 3.84
C MET A 39 6.51 5.69 2.99
N ALA A 40 5.41 5.07 2.52
CA ALA A 40 5.49 3.94 1.61
C ALA A 40 6.15 4.33 0.28
N ASP A 41 5.77 5.48 -0.28
CA ASP A 41 6.35 6.01 -1.53
C ASP A 41 7.84 6.34 -1.37
N GLN A 42 8.21 6.91 -0.22
CA GLN A 42 9.62 7.18 0.10
C GLN A 42 10.43 5.89 0.22
N LYS A 43 9.91 4.88 0.95
CA LYS A 43 10.58 3.58 1.10
C LYS A 43 10.72 2.85 -0.23
N ALA A 44 9.71 2.92 -1.09
CA ALA A 44 9.75 2.33 -2.42
C ALA A 44 10.77 3.04 -3.33
N SER A 45 10.80 4.39 -3.30
CA SER A 45 11.77 5.19 -4.07
C SER A 45 13.22 4.91 -3.65
N ILE A 46 13.48 4.81 -2.34
CA ILE A 46 14.81 4.45 -1.82
C ILE A 46 15.22 3.05 -2.29
N LEU A 47 14.32 2.05 -2.13
CA LEU A 47 14.60 0.68 -2.54
C LEU A 47 14.84 0.60 -4.05
N MET A 48 14.02 1.27 -4.85
CA MET A 48 14.18 1.35 -6.30
C MET A 48 15.55 1.92 -6.68
N GLY A 49 15.95 3.03 -6.08
CA GLY A 49 17.27 3.63 -6.29
C GLY A 49 18.41 2.65 -5.99
N ALA A 50 18.37 1.98 -4.84
CA ALA A 50 19.36 0.97 -4.48
C ALA A 50 19.41 -0.19 -5.49
N THR A 51 18.25 -0.71 -5.88
CA THR A 51 18.16 -1.81 -6.85
C THR A 51 18.67 -1.43 -8.24
N PHE A 52 18.43 -0.19 -8.70
CA PHE A 52 18.95 0.29 -9.98
C PHE A 52 20.45 0.51 -9.96
N VAL A 53 21.03 0.97 -8.85
CA VAL A 53 22.49 1.06 -8.71
C VAL A 53 23.12 -0.32 -8.80
N VAL A 54 22.60 -1.29 -8.04
CA VAL A 54 23.09 -2.69 -8.06
C VAL A 54 22.97 -3.29 -9.46
N PHE A 55 21.83 -3.11 -10.11
CA PHE A 55 21.59 -3.59 -11.48
C PHE A 55 22.57 -2.95 -12.48
N THR A 56 22.76 -1.62 -12.42
CA THR A 56 23.66 -0.89 -13.33
C THR A 56 25.11 -1.36 -13.19
N ILE A 57 25.59 -1.55 -11.95
CA ILE A 57 26.94 -2.09 -11.71
C ILE A 57 27.07 -3.51 -12.25
N SER A 58 26.06 -4.36 -12.00
CA SER A 58 26.08 -5.76 -12.46
C SER A 58 26.13 -5.85 -13.99
N VAL A 59 25.36 -5.03 -14.69
CA VAL A 59 25.39 -4.95 -16.17
C VAL A 59 26.71 -4.36 -16.68
N GLY A 60 27.24 -3.34 -16.00
CA GLY A 60 28.54 -2.75 -16.34
C GLY A 60 29.72 -3.70 -16.18
N GLN A 61 29.63 -4.67 -15.26
CA GLN A 61 30.61 -5.74 -15.13
C GLN A 61 30.40 -6.83 -16.18
N ALA A 62 29.15 -7.16 -16.52
CA ALA A 62 28.83 -8.11 -17.59
C ALA A 62 29.42 -7.71 -18.95
N SER A 63 29.40 -6.40 -19.27
CA SER A 63 29.96 -5.89 -20.53
C SER A 63 31.49 -5.94 -20.60
N ARG A 64 32.19 -6.18 -19.48
CA ARG A 64 33.64 -6.35 -19.41
C ARG A 64 34.10 -7.79 -19.65
N GLY A 65 33.17 -8.72 -19.89
CA GLY A 65 33.45 -10.11 -20.25
C GLY A 65 33.45 -11.11 -19.09
N GLU A 66 33.36 -10.64 -17.85
CA GLU A 66 33.20 -11.48 -16.66
C GLU A 66 31.73 -11.48 -16.22
N PHE A 67 31.01 -12.56 -16.52
CA PHE A 67 29.64 -12.75 -16.06
C PHE A 67 29.49 -14.03 -15.22
N PRO A 68 30.09 -14.06 -14.01
CA PRO A 68 29.88 -15.13 -13.05
C PRO A 68 28.40 -15.28 -12.70
N VAL A 69 28.00 -16.49 -12.31
CA VAL A 69 26.60 -16.84 -12.02
C VAL A 69 26.07 -15.98 -10.87
N ALA A 70 26.93 -15.65 -9.90
CA ALA A 70 26.61 -14.73 -8.81
C ALA A 70 26.13 -13.36 -9.31
N LEU A 71 26.81 -12.76 -10.30
CA LEU A 71 26.40 -11.45 -10.86
C LEU A 71 25.09 -11.55 -11.64
N SER A 72 24.83 -12.68 -12.30
CA SER A 72 23.56 -12.92 -13.00
C SER A 72 22.37 -12.96 -12.02
N ILE A 73 22.53 -13.66 -10.90
CA ILE A 73 21.53 -13.75 -9.84
C ILE A 73 21.29 -12.38 -9.21
N LEU A 74 22.36 -11.62 -8.97
CA LEU A 74 22.29 -10.27 -8.42
C LEU A 74 21.52 -9.32 -9.34
N ALA A 75 21.87 -9.31 -10.64
CA ALA A 75 21.19 -8.48 -11.64
C ALA A 75 19.70 -8.83 -11.73
N LEU A 76 19.37 -10.12 -11.81
CA LEU A 76 17.98 -10.57 -11.94
C LEU A 76 17.14 -10.21 -10.71
N SER A 77 17.68 -10.45 -9.51
CA SER A 77 16.97 -10.14 -8.26
C SER A 77 16.81 -8.63 -8.04
N ALA A 78 17.83 -7.83 -8.37
CA ALA A 78 17.75 -6.38 -8.33
C ALA A 78 16.68 -5.85 -9.31
N PHE A 79 16.65 -6.37 -10.54
CA PHE A 79 15.64 -5.99 -11.53
C PHE A 79 14.22 -6.32 -11.06
N LEU A 80 14.00 -7.54 -10.56
CA LEU A 80 12.67 -7.98 -10.12
C LEU A 80 12.20 -7.21 -8.88
N SER A 81 13.11 -6.89 -7.96
CA SER A 81 12.81 -6.01 -6.82
C SER A 81 12.46 -4.60 -7.28
N ALA A 82 13.24 -4.02 -8.20
CA ALA A 82 12.99 -2.69 -8.74
C ALA A 82 11.59 -2.60 -9.37
N PHE A 83 11.21 -3.62 -10.15
CA PHE A 83 9.88 -3.70 -10.75
C PHE A 83 8.76 -3.72 -9.69
N CYS A 84 8.94 -4.49 -8.61
CA CYS A 84 8.00 -4.50 -7.50
C CYS A 84 7.93 -3.15 -6.75
N ALA A 85 9.07 -2.47 -6.60
CA ALA A 85 9.12 -1.14 -5.99
C ALA A 85 8.41 -0.09 -6.86
N VAL A 86 8.56 -0.15 -8.19
CA VAL A 86 7.79 0.66 -9.15
C VAL A 86 6.29 0.36 -9.03
N ALA A 87 5.91 -0.91 -8.95
CA ALA A 87 4.52 -1.30 -8.76
C ALA A 87 3.92 -0.77 -7.44
N ALA A 88 4.73 -0.58 -6.39
CA ALA A 88 4.29 -0.02 -5.12
C ALA A 88 3.94 1.47 -5.20
N ILE A 89 4.64 2.25 -6.05
CA ILE A 89 4.40 3.68 -6.24
C ILE A 89 3.42 3.99 -7.39
N MET A 90 3.07 2.99 -8.20
CA MET A 90 2.17 3.18 -9.32
C MET A 90 0.77 3.60 -8.84
N PRO A 91 0.19 4.70 -9.36
CA PRO A 91 -1.13 5.15 -8.96
C PRO A 91 -2.17 4.08 -9.33
N SER A 92 -3.06 3.75 -8.39
CA SER A 92 -4.04 2.70 -8.62
C SER A 92 -5.45 3.26 -8.77
N ILE A 93 -5.86 3.39 -10.03
CA ILE A 93 -7.14 3.97 -10.47
C ILE A 93 -8.32 2.98 -10.49
N ARG A 94 -8.31 1.93 -9.66
CA ARG A 94 -9.44 0.98 -9.63
C ARG A 94 -10.53 1.49 -8.67
N PRO A 95 -11.70 1.90 -9.19
CA PRO A 95 -12.81 2.29 -8.33
C PRO A 95 -13.36 1.09 -7.57
N PRO A 96 -13.83 1.28 -6.31
CA PRO A 96 -14.53 0.24 -5.58
C PRO A 96 -15.88 -0.10 -6.27
N ALA A 97 -16.39 -1.31 -6.02
CA ALA A 97 -17.71 -1.70 -6.51
C ALA A 97 -18.79 -0.75 -5.95
N ARG A 98 -19.66 -0.23 -6.82
CA ARG A 98 -20.74 0.69 -6.45
C ARG A 98 -21.70 0.04 -5.46
N GLN A 99 -21.99 0.75 -4.38
CA GLN A 99 -23.01 0.40 -3.41
C GLN A 99 -23.88 1.65 -3.21
N PRO A 100 -25.03 1.76 -3.90
CA PRO A 100 -25.76 3.02 -4.04
C PRO A 100 -26.12 3.70 -2.70
N ASP A 101 -26.46 2.93 -1.65
CA ASP A 101 -26.85 3.50 -0.36
C ASP A 101 -25.69 3.67 0.64
N ASN A 102 -24.47 3.30 0.26
CA ASN A 102 -23.35 3.19 1.18
C ASN A 102 -22.03 3.48 0.47
N GLU A 103 -22.00 4.49 -0.40
CA GLU A 103 -20.78 4.90 -1.08
C GLU A 103 -19.92 5.80 -0.20
N ASN A 104 -18.60 5.73 -0.40
CA ASN A 104 -17.66 6.67 0.20
C ASN A 104 -17.50 7.85 -0.75
N LEU A 105 -18.29 8.90 -0.53
CA LEU A 105 -18.27 10.09 -1.38
C LEU A 105 -16.93 10.84 -1.31
N LEU A 106 -16.13 10.64 -0.26
CA LEU A 106 -14.81 11.27 -0.15
C LEU A 106 -13.71 10.49 -0.90
N PHE A 107 -13.99 9.25 -1.33
CA PHE A 107 -13.01 8.47 -2.08
C PHE A 107 -12.87 8.99 -3.50
N PHE A 108 -11.64 9.26 -3.94
CA PHE A 108 -11.38 9.74 -5.30
C PHE A 108 -11.93 8.82 -6.39
N GLY A 109 -11.84 7.51 -6.22
CA GLY A 109 -12.38 6.56 -7.19
C GLY A 109 -13.92 6.52 -7.27
N VAL A 110 -14.62 7.14 -6.31
CA VAL A 110 -16.08 7.22 -6.28
C VAL A 110 -16.55 8.57 -6.83
N PHE A 111 -16.09 9.70 -6.27
CA PHE A 111 -16.60 11.01 -6.68
C PHE A 111 -16.21 11.39 -8.12
N THR A 112 -15.09 10.87 -8.64
CA THR A 112 -14.68 11.10 -10.05
C THR A 112 -15.63 10.46 -11.07
N GLN A 113 -16.59 9.65 -10.61
CA GLN A 113 -17.60 9.00 -11.45
C GLN A 113 -18.99 9.64 -11.36
N LEU A 114 -19.14 10.69 -10.56
CA LEU A 114 -20.39 11.41 -10.36
C LEU A 114 -20.32 12.74 -11.10
N GLU A 115 -21.49 13.27 -11.49
CA GLU A 115 -21.57 14.66 -11.89
C GLU A 115 -21.41 15.57 -10.67
N GLU A 116 -20.90 16.79 -10.87
CA GLU A 116 -20.60 17.73 -9.79
C GLU A 116 -21.82 18.01 -8.91
N GLU A 117 -22.97 18.30 -9.53
CA GLU A 117 -24.21 18.60 -8.81
C GLU A 117 -24.70 17.38 -8.01
N GLU A 118 -24.62 16.19 -8.60
CA GLU A 118 -24.96 14.93 -7.94
C GLU A 118 -24.07 14.67 -6.72
N PHE A 119 -22.77 14.95 -6.84
CA PHE A 119 -21.83 14.85 -5.72
C PHE A 119 -22.20 15.81 -4.60
N ILE A 120 -22.46 17.09 -4.92
CA ILE A 120 -22.82 18.12 -3.94
C ILE A 120 -24.09 17.73 -3.18
N GLU A 121 -25.16 17.36 -3.89
CA GLU A 121 -26.44 17.00 -3.28
C GLU A 121 -26.32 15.79 -2.35
N ARG A 122 -25.58 14.75 -2.77
CA ARG A 122 -25.34 13.56 -1.96
C ARG A 122 -24.44 13.84 -0.76
N ALA A 123 -23.42 14.68 -0.92
CA ALA A 123 -22.51 15.06 0.16
C ALA A 123 -23.22 15.89 1.23
N MET A 124 -24.02 16.88 0.81
CA MET A 124 -24.83 17.72 1.70
C MET A 124 -25.76 16.87 2.57
N ARG A 125 -26.50 15.93 1.98
CA ARG A 125 -27.37 15.01 2.73
C ARG A 125 -26.63 14.18 3.78
N ARG A 126 -25.36 13.84 3.56
CA ARG A 126 -24.57 13.04 4.51
C ARG A 126 -24.00 13.86 5.66
N ILE A 127 -23.81 15.16 5.48
CA ILE A 127 -23.22 16.04 6.51
C ILE A 127 -24.26 16.80 7.34
N GLU A 128 -25.56 16.65 7.03
CA GLU A 128 -26.67 17.22 7.81
C GLU A 128 -26.65 16.82 9.29
N THR A 129 -26.12 15.63 9.60
CA THR A 129 -25.97 15.13 10.97
C THR A 129 -24.51 14.88 11.28
N GLU A 130 -24.09 15.11 12.54
CA GLU A 130 -22.73 14.79 12.99
C GLU A 130 -22.39 13.31 12.75
N GLN A 131 -23.36 12.43 13.02
CA GLN A 131 -23.22 10.99 12.78
C GLN A 131 -22.98 10.66 11.31
N GLY A 132 -23.75 11.27 10.40
CA GLY A 132 -23.58 11.10 8.97
C GLY A 132 -22.20 11.57 8.49
N MET A 133 -21.75 12.73 8.98
CA MET A 133 -20.43 13.28 8.69
C MET A 133 -19.32 12.34 9.17
N PHE A 134 -19.35 11.91 10.43
CA PHE A 134 -18.34 10.98 10.97
C PHE A 134 -18.35 9.65 10.23
N ARG A 135 -19.53 9.11 9.90
CA ARG A 135 -19.64 7.86 9.13
C ARG A 135 -18.99 7.99 7.75
N LEU A 136 -19.15 9.13 7.09
CA LEU A 136 -18.50 9.43 5.82
C LEU A 136 -16.97 9.50 5.99
N MET A 137 -16.46 10.21 7.00
CA MET A 137 -15.03 10.32 7.27
C MET A 137 -14.37 8.97 7.64
N PHE A 138 -15.00 8.18 8.50
CA PHE A 138 -14.47 6.87 8.90
C PHE A 138 -14.45 5.87 7.74
N ARG A 139 -15.45 5.94 6.85
CA ARG A 139 -15.46 5.13 5.63
C ARG A 139 -14.27 5.46 4.75
N ASP A 140 -13.93 6.74 4.64
CA ASP A 140 -12.77 7.21 3.90
C ASP A 140 -11.46 6.74 4.49
N ILE A 141 -11.27 6.92 5.79
CA ILE A 141 -10.10 6.40 6.51
C ILE A 141 -9.95 4.88 6.30
N TYR A 142 -11.04 4.12 6.42
CA TYR A 142 -11.03 2.66 6.28
C TYR A 142 -10.66 2.22 4.86
N GLN A 143 -11.29 2.82 3.85
CA GLN A 143 -11.06 2.45 2.45
C GLN A 143 -9.66 2.86 1.97
N ASN A 144 -9.20 4.07 2.31
CA ASN A 144 -7.84 4.50 2.00
C ASN A 144 -6.80 3.62 2.70
N GLY A 145 -7.02 3.26 3.97
CA GLY A 145 -6.16 2.32 4.70
C GLY A 145 -6.08 0.93 4.03
N GLN A 146 -7.22 0.40 3.58
CA GLN A 146 -7.26 -0.88 2.85
C GLN A 146 -6.51 -0.83 1.52
N VAL A 147 -6.64 0.27 0.77
CA VAL A 147 -5.91 0.48 -0.49
C VAL A 147 -4.40 0.55 -0.22
N LEU A 148 -4.00 1.27 0.83
CA LEU A 148 -2.62 1.40 1.23
C LEU A 148 -1.99 0.05 1.57
N GLN A 149 -2.67 -0.74 2.40
CA GLN A 149 -2.18 -2.06 2.82
C GLN A 149 -2.13 -3.05 1.65
N ARG A 150 -3.20 -3.16 0.87
CA ARG A 150 -3.32 -4.18 -0.18
C ARG A 150 -2.46 -3.89 -1.40
N LYS A 151 -2.19 -2.62 -1.69
CA LYS A 151 -1.41 -2.22 -2.88
C LYS A 151 0.01 -1.85 -2.48
N LYS A 152 0.21 -0.68 -1.87
CA LYS A 152 1.56 -0.15 -1.62
C LYS A 152 2.39 -1.06 -0.73
N TYR A 153 1.90 -1.42 0.46
CA TYR A 153 2.68 -2.20 1.43
C TYR A 153 2.89 -3.66 1.00
N ARG A 154 1.94 -4.25 0.26
CA ARG A 154 2.10 -5.61 -0.30
C ARG A 154 3.23 -5.66 -1.34
N TYR A 155 3.24 -4.75 -2.31
CA TYR A 155 4.31 -4.70 -3.32
C TYR A 155 5.64 -4.29 -2.72
N LEU A 156 5.64 -3.33 -1.79
CA LEU A 156 6.84 -2.93 -1.06
C LEU A 156 7.44 -4.12 -0.30
N GLY A 157 6.63 -4.86 0.46
CA GLY A 157 7.07 -6.05 1.17
C GLY A 157 7.62 -7.14 0.24
N LEU A 158 7.02 -7.32 -0.93
CA LEU A 158 7.51 -8.26 -1.94
C LEU A 158 8.87 -7.82 -2.51
N ALA A 159 9.03 -6.54 -2.85
CA ALA A 159 10.29 -5.98 -3.34
C ALA A 159 11.43 -6.21 -2.35
N TYR A 160 11.23 -5.87 -1.08
CA TYR A 160 12.22 -6.09 -0.02
C TYR A 160 12.61 -7.58 0.11
N ARG A 161 11.65 -8.50 0.07
CA ARG A 161 11.93 -9.94 0.17
C ARG A 161 12.74 -10.43 -1.02
N ILE A 162 12.38 -10.04 -2.24
CA ILE A 162 13.10 -10.42 -3.46
C ILE A 162 14.54 -9.89 -3.41
N PHE A 163 14.72 -8.63 -3.03
CA PHE A 163 16.05 -8.03 -2.95
C PHE A 163 16.92 -8.69 -1.89
N MET A 164 16.39 -8.89 -0.68
CA MET A 164 17.15 -9.51 0.41
C MET A 164 17.52 -10.97 0.07
N LEU A 165 16.57 -11.77 -0.43
CA LEU A 165 16.86 -13.14 -0.85
C LEU A 165 17.88 -13.17 -1.98
N GLY A 166 17.74 -12.28 -2.97
CA GLY A 166 18.68 -12.13 -4.08
C GLY A 166 20.10 -11.84 -3.62
N LEU A 167 20.26 -10.88 -2.70
CA LEU A 167 21.56 -10.55 -2.11
C LEU A 167 22.16 -11.74 -1.35
N THR A 168 21.37 -12.44 -0.54
CA THR A 168 21.85 -13.61 0.20
C THR A 168 22.29 -14.74 -0.72
N VAL A 169 21.48 -15.08 -1.74
CA VAL A 169 21.82 -16.15 -2.69
C VAL A 169 23.04 -15.77 -3.53
N THR A 170 23.14 -14.50 -3.94
CA THR A 170 24.32 -13.98 -4.65
C THR A 170 25.58 -14.17 -3.82
N LEU A 171 25.54 -13.78 -2.54
CA LEU A 171 26.70 -13.90 -1.65
C LEU A 171 27.15 -15.36 -1.48
N ILE A 172 26.20 -16.28 -1.30
CA ILE A 172 26.49 -17.71 -1.18
C ILE A 172 27.12 -18.24 -2.48
N THR A 173 26.54 -17.89 -3.62
CA THR A 173 27.04 -18.33 -4.94
C THR A 173 28.46 -17.82 -5.19
N PHE A 174 28.71 -16.55 -4.90
CA PHE A 174 30.04 -15.95 -5.03
C PHE A 174 31.09 -16.65 -4.16
N LEU A 175 30.75 -17.02 -2.92
CA LEU A 175 31.65 -17.74 -2.03
C LEU A 175 31.99 -19.15 -2.55
N ILE A 176 31.02 -19.83 -3.18
CA ILE A 176 31.23 -21.15 -3.79
C ILE A 176 32.14 -21.03 -5.01
N GLU A 177 31.83 -20.12 -5.95
CA GLU A 177 32.66 -19.87 -7.14
C GLU A 177 34.09 -19.49 -6.76
N SER A 178 34.24 -18.61 -5.76
CA SER A 178 35.56 -18.18 -5.27
C SER A 178 36.36 -19.32 -4.63
N ARG A 179 35.70 -20.28 -3.98
CA ARG A 179 36.34 -21.47 -3.39
C ARG A 179 36.83 -22.43 -4.46
N GLU A 180 36.03 -22.67 -5.50
CA GLU A 180 36.40 -23.55 -6.63
C GLU A 180 37.62 -22.99 -7.38
N LEU A 181 37.65 -21.67 -7.61
CA LEU A 181 38.80 -20.99 -8.25
C LEU A 181 40.11 -21.08 -7.44
N LEU A 182 40.03 -21.24 -6.12
CA LEU A 182 41.22 -21.37 -5.24
C LEU A 182 41.68 -22.82 -5.05
N THR A 183 40.87 -23.81 -5.44
CA THR A 183 41.14 -25.24 -5.18
C THR A 183 41.41 -26.07 -6.43
N GLY A 184 41.28 -25.49 -7.64
CA GLY A 184 41.68 -26.09 -8.92
C GLY A 184 42.92 -25.43 -9.51
#